data_AF-A0A844CZP4-F1
#
_entry.id   AF-A0A844CZP4-F1
#
_cell.length_a   1.000
_cell.length_b   1.000
_cell.length_c   1.000
_cell.angle_alpha   90.00
_cell.angle_beta   90.00
_cell.angle_gamma   90.00
#
_symmetry.space_group_name_H-M   'P 1'
#
loop_
_entity.id
_entity.type
_entity.pdbx_description
1 polymer ?
#
loop_
_entity_poly.entity_id
_entity_poly.type
_entity_poly.pdbx_seq_one_letter_code
_entity_poly.pdbx_strand_id
1 'polypeptide(L)'
;MTKKLAIWSLMIGLLPSTTLAQDAVFRMCNERDSDDICACASDALTEKISDEDYAIYEAIGKDYLERMDAGESRADAWTEASRTEAEKRGIDRTALMERTNGIGNIHRTAIKDCGG
;
A
#
# COMPACT_ATOMS: atom_id res chain seq x y z
N MET A 1 -0.76 -23.21 -59.56
CA MET A 1 -1.65 -22.60 -58.55
C MET A 1 -1.28 -23.18 -57.19
N THR A 2 -0.56 -22.43 -56.36
CA THR A 2 -0.19 -22.86 -54.99
C THR A 2 -0.46 -21.68 -54.07
N LYS A 3 -1.51 -21.81 -53.25
CA LYS A 3 -1.99 -20.78 -52.33
C LYS A 3 -0.99 -20.63 -51.17
N LYS A 4 -0.45 -19.43 -50.98
CA LYS A 4 0.28 -19.04 -49.76
C LYS A 4 -0.72 -18.91 -48.62
N LEU A 5 -0.63 -19.77 -47.61
CA LEU A 5 -1.34 -19.60 -46.34
C LEU A 5 -0.46 -18.76 -45.42
N ALA A 6 -0.79 -17.48 -45.28
CA ALA A 6 -0.21 -16.61 -44.27
C ALA A 6 -0.89 -16.94 -42.93
N ILE A 7 -0.17 -17.67 -42.07
CA ILE A 7 -0.58 -17.88 -40.68
C ILE A 7 -0.18 -16.63 -39.92
N TRP A 8 -1.17 -15.78 -39.63
CA TRP A 8 -1.02 -14.68 -38.69
C TRP A 8 -1.03 -15.25 -37.27
N SER A 9 0.15 -15.38 -36.68
CA SER A 9 0.29 -15.65 -35.25
C SER A 9 -0.16 -14.42 -34.47
N LEU A 10 -1.37 -14.47 -33.92
CA LEU A 10 -1.85 -13.52 -32.93
C LEU A 10 -1.09 -13.81 -31.62
N MET A 11 0.04 -13.14 -31.41
CA MET A 11 0.69 -13.06 -30.10
C MET A 11 -0.20 -12.18 -29.22
N ILE A 12 -1.13 -12.81 -28.50
CA ILE A 12 -1.80 -12.20 -27.35
C ILE A 12 -0.70 -12.03 -26.30
N GLY A 13 -0.14 -10.83 -26.24
CA GLY A 13 0.74 -10.42 -25.16
C GLY A 13 -0.06 -10.51 -23.86
N LEU A 14 0.29 -11.48 -23.02
CA LEU A 14 -0.12 -11.51 -21.63
C LEU A 14 0.55 -10.29 -20.97
N LEU A 15 -0.11 -9.14 -21.02
CA LEU A 15 0.30 -8.02 -20.19
C LEU A 15 0.06 -8.47 -18.74
N PRO A 16 1.10 -8.50 -17.89
CA PRO A 16 0.85 -8.63 -16.45
C PRO A 16 -0.01 -7.43 -16.08
N SER A 17 -1.27 -7.69 -15.73
CA SER A 17 -2.05 -6.73 -14.96
C SER A 17 -1.27 -6.54 -13.67
N THR A 18 -0.50 -5.47 -13.59
CA THR A 18 -0.08 -4.93 -12.30
C THR A 18 -1.38 -4.56 -11.60
N THR A 19 -1.91 -5.50 -10.83
CA THR A 19 -2.84 -5.18 -9.75
C THR A 19 -2.21 -4.01 -9.02
N LEU A 20 -2.87 -2.85 -9.04
CA LEU A 20 -2.64 -1.82 -8.03
C LEU A 20 -2.55 -2.57 -6.71
N ALA A 21 -1.38 -2.53 -6.09
CA ALA A 21 -1.03 -3.49 -5.07
C ALA A 21 -2.10 -3.39 -3.99
N GLN A 22 -2.91 -4.45 -3.85
CA GLN A 22 -3.85 -4.62 -2.74
C GLN A 22 -3.04 -4.94 -1.47
N ASP A 23 -2.02 -4.13 -1.23
CA ASP A 23 -1.06 -4.26 -0.17
C ASP A 23 -1.64 -3.72 1.13
N ALA A 24 -0.81 -3.64 2.16
CA ALA A 24 -1.26 -3.16 3.45
C ALA A 24 -1.73 -1.70 3.44
N VAL A 25 -1.18 -0.84 2.58
CA VAL A 25 -1.61 0.57 2.48
C VAL A 25 -3.03 0.65 1.94
N PHE A 26 -3.31 -0.06 0.85
CA PHE A 26 -4.65 -0.19 0.28
C PHE A 26 -5.63 -0.80 1.30
N ARG A 27 -5.24 -1.91 1.95
CA ARG A 27 -6.09 -2.60 2.94
C ARG A 27 -6.41 -1.72 4.15
N MET A 28 -5.44 -0.95 4.65
CA MET A 28 -5.67 -0.01 5.75
C MET A 28 -6.69 1.07 5.40
N CYS A 29 -6.70 1.55 4.15
CA CYS A 29 -7.71 2.49 3.66
C CYS A 29 -9.10 1.84 3.58
N ASN A 30 -9.16 0.62 3.04
CA ASN A 30 -10.40 -0.15 2.86
C ASN A 30 -11.13 -0.51 4.16
N GLU A 31 -10.50 -0.31 5.32
CA GLU A 31 -11.17 -0.38 6.62
C GLU A 31 -12.33 0.63 6.74
N ARG A 32 -12.34 1.68 5.91
CA ARG A 32 -13.28 2.80 6.03
C ARG A 32 -13.84 3.31 4.70
N ASP A 33 -13.09 3.15 3.62
CA ASP A 33 -13.41 3.68 2.30
C ASP A 33 -13.57 2.56 1.26
N SER A 34 -14.00 2.90 0.04
CA SER A 34 -14.22 1.91 -1.03
C SER A 34 -12.94 1.57 -1.79
N ASP A 35 -12.92 0.40 -2.45
CA ASP A 35 -11.80 -0.04 -3.30
C ASP A 35 -11.37 1.04 -4.32
N ASP A 36 -12.32 1.74 -4.95
CA ASP A 36 -12.00 2.79 -5.94
C ASP A 36 -11.30 3.99 -5.29
N ILE A 37 -11.73 4.42 -4.09
CA ILE A 37 -11.10 5.52 -3.33
C ILE A 37 -9.70 5.08 -2.89
N CYS A 38 -9.57 3.87 -2.36
CA CYS A 38 -8.31 3.39 -1.82
C CYS A 38 -7.27 3.05 -2.88
N ALA A 39 -7.70 2.62 -4.07
CA ALA A 39 -6.82 2.48 -5.23
C ALA A 39 -6.25 3.85 -5.65
N CYS A 40 -7.12 4.85 -5.82
CA CYS A 40 -6.72 6.22 -6.13
C CYS A 40 -5.78 6.81 -5.08
N ALA A 41 -6.09 6.63 -3.80
CA ALA A 41 -5.31 7.20 -2.70
C ALA A 41 -3.94 6.52 -2.53
N SER A 42 -3.87 5.21 -2.73
CA SER A 42 -2.61 4.44 -2.67
C SER A 42 -1.69 4.85 -3.82
N ASP A 43 -2.22 5.00 -5.04
CA ASP A 43 -1.46 5.49 -6.19
C ASP A 43 -0.94 6.92 -5.95
N ALA A 44 -1.82 7.82 -5.53
CA ALA A 44 -1.44 9.21 -5.23
C ALA A 44 -0.41 9.31 -4.09
N LEU A 45 -0.40 8.36 -3.14
CA LEU A 45 0.60 8.33 -2.08
C LEU A 45 1.99 8.00 -2.65
N THR A 46 2.09 7.05 -3.58
CA THR A 46 3.39 6.67 -4.20
C THR A 46 4.06 7.84 -4.91
N GLU A 47 3.28 8.80 -5.43
CA GLU A 47 3.81 10.00 -6.08
C GLU A 47 4.27 11.09 -5.09
N LYS A 48 3.87 10.99 -3.81
CA LYS A 48 4.07 12.04 -2.80
C LYS A 48 5.15 11.72 -1.77
N ILE A 49 5.54 10.46 -1.63
CA ILE A 49 6.55 10.00 -0.67
C ILE A 49 7.64 9.18 -1.37
N SER A 50 8.75 8.93 -0.68
CA SER A 50 9.80 8.07 -1.25
C SER A 50 9.41 6.60 -1.23
N ASP A 51 10.03 5.78 -2.08
CA ASP A 51 9.85 4.31 -2.06
C ASP A 51 10.20 3.71 -0.69
N GLU A 52 11.21 4.27 -0.01
CA GLU A 52 11.59 3.82 1.34
C GLU A 52 10.48 4.14 2.37
N ASP A 53 9.91 5.35 2.31
CA ASP A 53 8.78 5.74 3.15
C ASP A 53 7.58 4.84 2.92
N TYR A 54 7.27 4.56 1.65
CA TYR A 54 6.18 3.67 1.29
C TYR A 54 6.41 2.26 1.84
N ALA A 55 7.61 1.70 1.65
CA ALA A 55 7.96 0.38 2.16
C ALA A 55 7.92 0.30 3.71
N ILE A 56 8.30 1.38 4.42
CA ILE A 56 8.15 1.46 5.87
C ILE A 56 6.67 1.43 6.26
N TYR A 57 5.87 2.26 5.59
CA TYR A 57 4.46 2.44 5.93
C TYR A 57 3.64 1.19 5.62
N GLU A 58 3.93 0.52 4.50
CA GLU A 58 3.37 -0.77 4.12
C GLU A 58 3.75 -1.88 5.11
N ALA A 59 5.03 -1.97 5.50
CA ALA A 59 5.48 -2.97 6.47
C ALA A 59 4.80 -2.82 7.84
N ILE A 60 4.68 -1.59 8.34
CA ILE A 60 3.94 -1.29 9.58
C ILE A 60 2.45 -1.61 9.39
N GLY A 61 1.86 -1.22 8.25
CA GLY A 61 0.46 -1.50 7.95
C GLY A 61 0.15 -3.00 7.94
N LYS A 62 1.08 -3.82 7.45
CA LYS A 62 0.92 -5.28 7.41
C LYS A 62 0.85 -5.87 8.82
N ASP A 63 1.83 -5.57 9.67
CA ASP A 63 1.86 -6.05 11.07
C ASP A 63 0.66 -5.47 11.86
N TYR A 64 0.32 -4.19 11.63
CA TYR A 64 -0.87 -3.56 12.19
C TYR A 64 -2.16 -4.35 11.88
N LEU A 65 -2.38 -4.73 10.62
CA LEU A 65 -3.55 -5.49 10.21
C LEU A 65 -3.55 -6.90 10.82
N GLU A 66 -2.40 -7.59 10.85
CA GLU A 66 -2.27 -8.91 11.47
C GLU A 66 -2.60 -8.87 12.98
N ARG A 67 -2.20 -7.82 13.69
CA ARG A 67 -2.53 -7.59 15.10
C ARG A 67 -4.00 -7.26 15.33
N MET A 68 -4.59 -6.46 14.45
CA MET A 68 -6.02 -6.19 14.50
C MET A 68 -6.84 -7.46 14.29
N ASP A 69 -6.45 -8.31 13.35
CA ASP A 69 -7.08 -9.61 13.11
C ASP A 69 -6.95 -10.54 14.35
N ALA A 70 -5.89 -10.37 15.14
CA ALA A 70 -5.70 -11.05 16.42
C ALA A 70 -6.48 -10.42 17.60
N GLY A 71 -7.19 -9.31 17.38
CA GLY A 71 -8.05 -8.65 18.37
C GLY A 71 -7.40 -7.52 19.16
N GLU A 72 -6.20 -7.07 18.79
CA GLU A 72 -5.60 -5.88 19.40
C GLU A 72 -6.38 -4.61 19.04
N SER A 73 -6.32 -3.59 19.91
CA SER A 73 -6.91 -2.28 19.61
C SER A 73 -6.11 -1.58 18.49
N ARG A 74 -6.75 -0.67 17.74
CA ARG A 74 -6.06 0.09 16.68
C ARG A 74 -4.81 0.81 17.18
N ALA A 75 -4.87 1.37 18.39
CA ALA A 75 -3.78 2.13 18.97
C ALA A 75 -2.61 1.22 19.38
N ASP A 76 -2.92 0.10 20.03
CA ASP A 76 -1.90 -0.87 20.47
C ASP A 76 -1.24 -1.55 19.27
N ALA A 77 -2.05 -2.01 18.30
CA ALA A 77 -1.57 -2.62 17.08
C ALA A 77 -0.61 -1.70 16.31
N TRP A 78 -0.95 -0.41 16.16
CA TRP A 78 -0.10 0.55 15.46
C TRP A 78 1.19 0.83 16.22
N THR A 79 1.09 0.95 17.55
CA THR A 79 2.24 1.22 18.41
C THR A 79 3.24 0.06 18.38
N GLU A 80 2.75 -1.17 18.49
CA GLU A 80 3.59 -2.38 18.48
C GLU A 80 4.15 -2.69 17.09
N ALA A 81 3.39 -2.46 16.01
CA ALA A 81 3.90 -2.57 14.65
C ALA A 81 5.02 -1.55 14.38
N SER A 82 4.82 -0.30 14.81
CA SER A 82 5.85 0.74 14.71
C SER A 82 7.09 0.40 15.54
N ARG A 83 6.93 -0.16 16.74
CA ARG A 83 8.06 -0.63 17.57
C ARG A 83 8.85 -1.73 16.84
N THR A 84 8.15 -2.73 16.30
CA THR A 84 8.76 -3.88 15.62
C THR A 84 9.56 -3.44 14.40
N GLU A 85 9.00 -2.55 13.57
CA GLU A 85 9.71 -2.06 12.38
C GLU A 85 10.89 -1.14 12.73
N ALA A 86 10.79 -0.34 13.80
CA ALA A 86 11.90 0.46 14.30
C ALA A 86 13.08 -0.41 14.76
N GLU A 87 12.81 -1.46 15.54
CA GLU A 87 13.81 -2.42 16.01
C GLU A 87 14.50 -3.13 14.84
N LYS A 88 13.73 -3.59 13.85
CA LYS A 88 14.26 -4.24 12.64
C LYS A 88 15.22 -3.35 11.84
N ARG A 89 14.96 -2.05 11.82
CA ARG A 89 15.77 -1.06 11.09
C ARG A 89 16.89 -0.43 11.92
N GLY A 90 16.92 -0.68 13.22
CA GLY A 90 17.89 -0.05 14.13
C GLY A 90 17.70 1.47 14.23
N ILE A 91 16.47 1.96 14.10
CA ILE A 91 16.13 3.39 14.20
C ILE A 91 15.35 3.66 15.49
N ASP A 92 15.38 4.91 15.95
CA ASP A 92 14.59 5.32 17.11
C ASP A 92 13.09 5.22 16.80
N ARG A 93 12.33 4.63 17.75
CA ARG A 93 10.88 4.42 17.60
C ARG A 93 10.13 5.74 17.49
N THR A 94 10.49 6.74 18.29
CA THR A 94 9.81 8.04 18.29
C THR A 94 10.02 8.73 16.94
N ALA A 95 11.25 8.71 16.42
CA ALA A 95 11.56 9.22 15.09
C ALA A 95 10.78 8.50 13.98
N LEU A 96 10.67 7.17 14.06
CA LEU A 96 9.85 6.41 13.10
C LEU A 96 8.37 6.79 13.18
N MET A 97 7.82 6.93 14.39
CA MET A 97 6.43 7.33 14.59
C MET A 97 6.15 8.75 14.06
N GLU A 98 7.06 9.70 14.26
CA GLU A 98 6.93 11.04 13.69
C GLU A 98 6.91 10.99 12.15
N ARG A 99 7.82 10.22 11.55
CA ARG A 99 7.90 9.98 10.11
C ARG A 99 6.60 9.40 9.57
N THR A 100 6.09 8.32 10.18
CA THR A 100 4.89 7.62 9.72
C THR A 100 3.58 8.36 10.02
N ASN A 101 3.55 9.22 11.05
CA ASN A 101 2.46 10.17 11.26
C ASN A 101 2.39 11.20 10.12
N GLY A 102 3.55 11.67 9.64
CA GLY A 102 3.64 12.53 8.45
C GLY A 102 3.06 11.83 7.21
N ILE A 103 3.48 10.60 6.96
CA ILE A 103 2.97 9.78 5.84
C ILE A 103 1.45 9.56 5.97
N GLY A 104 0.97 9.20 7.17
CA GLY A 104 -0.46 8.99 7.41
C GLY A 104 -1.31 10.25 7.21
N ASN A 105 -0.77 11.45 7.45
CA ASN A 105 -1.43 12.70 7.09
C ASN A 105 -1.53 12.88 5.59
N ILE A 106 -0.45 12.62 4.85
CA ILE A 106 -0.43 12.70 3.38
C ILE A 106 -1.44 11.71 2.79
N HIS A 107 -1.47 10.47 3.30
CA HIS A 107 -2.41 9.44 2.86
C HIS A 107 -3.87 9.84 3.13
N ARG A 108 -4.18 10.37 4.32
CA ARG A 108 -5.53 10.89 4.62
C ARG A 108 -5.95 12.04 3.72
N THR A 109 -5.02 12.89 3.31
CA THR A 109 -5.31 13.95 2.32
C THR A 109 -5.59 13.34 0.95
N ALA A 110 -4.79 12.37 0.51
CA ALA A 110 -5.02 11.66 -0.75
C ALA A 110 -6.39 10.96 -0.78
N ILE A 111 -6.80 10.30 0.31
CA ILE A 111 -8.14 9.70 0.46
C ILE A 111 -9.24 10.73 0.22
N LYS A 112 -9.14 11.91 0.83
CA LYS A 112 -10.12 13.01 0.65
C LYS A 112 -10.14 13.53 -0.78
N ASP A 113 -8.96 13.70 -1.39
CA ASP A 113 -8.85 14.16 -2.78
C ASP A 113 -9.46 13.13 -3.75
N CYS A 114 -9.47 11.84 -3.38
CA CYS A 114 -10.10 10.74 -4.10
C CYS A 114 -11.58 10.51 -3.76
N GLY A 115 -12.17 11.29 -2.84
CA GLY A 115 -13.60 11.27 -2.53
C GLY A 115 -14.02 10.53 -1.25
N GLY A 116 -13.08 10.20 -0.36
CA GLY A 116 -13.35 9.71 1.02
C GLY A 116 -13.54 10.80 2.06
#